data_AF-A0A964UQG4-F1
#
_entry.id   AF-A0A964UQG4-F1
#
_cell.length_a   1.000
_cell.length_b   1.000
_cell.length_c   1.000
_cell.angle_alpha   90.00
_cell.angle_beta   90.00
_cell.angle_gamma   90.00
#
_symmetry.space_group_name_H-M   'P 1'
#
loop_
_entity.id
_entity.type
_entity.pdbx_description
1 polymer ?
#
loop_
_entity_poly.entity_id
_entity_poly.type
_entity_poly.pdbx_seq_one_letter_code
_entity_poly.pdbx_strand_id
1 'polypeptide(L)'
;MTAGRARTDNGAERVDLMAIVRVRHDGPPPGGRLPPEARDLLALCARGPRPVADLASDSGLPLGVVRVLLGDLTAAGLVAVDAPDTAPHTGAARPDAHLLREVINGLRAL
;
A
#
# COMPACT_ATOMS: atom_id res chain seq x y z
N MET A 1 -5.40 29.31 0.60
CA MET A 1 -6.38 28.50 1.34
C MET A 1 -7.10 27.58 0.36
N THR A 2 -6.81 26.28 0.38
CA THR A 2 -7.66 25.26 -0.26
C THR A 2 -7.75 24.08 0.70
N ALA A 3 -8.61 24.27 1.71
CA ALA A 3 -8.99 23.23 2.63
C ALA A 3 -9.97 22.27 1.93
N GLY A 4 -9.65 20.97 2.00
CA GLY A 4 -10.65 19.91 2.06
C GLY A 4 -11.18 19.39 0.74
N ARG A 5 -10.65 18.23 0.31
CA ARG A 5 -11.45 17.12 -0.30
C ARG A 5 -10.85 15.73 -0.04
N ALA A 6 -10.08 15.55 1.04
CA ALA A 6 -9.70 14.21 1.51
C ALA A 6 -10.72 13.73 2.56
N ARG A 7 -11.93 13.40 2.10
CA ARG A 7 -12.86 12.57 2.87
C ARG A 7 -13.57 11.64 1.90
N THR A 8 -13.00 10.47 1.69
CA THR A 8 -13.69 9.29 1.19
C THR A 8 -14.31 8.56 2.38
N ASP A 9 -15.31 9.21 2.96
CA ASP A 9 -16.36 8.59 3.75
C ASP A 9 -17.47 8.24 2.75
N ASN A 10 -17.52 6.99 2.30
CA ASN A 10 -18.79 6.38 1.93
C ASN A 10 -18.71 4.84 2.05
N GLY A 11 -19.33 4.35 3.12
CA GLY A 11 -19.95 3.03 3.32
C GLY A 11 -19.29 1.79 2.69
N ALA A 12 -18.70 0.95 3.55
CA ALA A 12 -18.17 -0.39 3.25
C ALA A 12 -16.93 -0.42 2.32
N GLU A 13 -15.79 -0.10 2.92
CA GLU A 13 -14.45 -0.66 2.64
C GLU A 13 -14.04 -0.84 1.17
N ARG A 14 -14.21 0.19 0.35
CA ARG A 14 -13.42 0.26 -0.89
C ARG A 14 -11.98 0.53 -0.50
N VAL A 15 -11.13 -0.48 -0.69
CA VAL A 15 -9.66 -0.35 -0.62
C VAL A 15 -9.25 0.97 -1.30
N ASP A 16 -8.64 1.85 -0.51
CA ASP A 16 -8.20 3.17 -0.95
C ASP A 16 -7.18 3.02 -2.08
N LEU A 17 -7.22 3.91 -3.07
CA LEU A 17 -6.26 3.88 -4.18
C LEU A 17 -4.81 4.05 -3.72
N MET A 18 -4.61 4.79 -2.63
CA MET A 18 -3.30 5.03 -2.02
C MET A 18 -2.96 4.01 -0.92
N ALA A 19 -3.87 3.08 -0.61
CA ALA A 19 -3.57 2.01 0.33
C ALA A 19 -2.40 1.17 -0.20
N ILE A 20 -1.49 0.81 0.70
CA ILE A 20 -0.28 0.07 0.37
C ILE A 20 -0.57 -1.42 0.48
N VAL A 21 -0.32 -2.16 -0.58
CA VAL A 21 -0.46 -3.61 -0.60
C VAL A 21 0.91 -4.24 -0.41
N ARG A 22 1.03 -5.19 0.52
CA ARG A 22 2.24 -5.98 0.75
C ARG A 22 1.93 -7.48 0.77
N VAL A 23 2.88 -8.29 0.31
CA VAL A 23 2.77 -9.75 0.41
C VAL A 23 3.04 -10.21 1.84
N ARG A 24 2.28 -11.19 2.30
CA ARG A 24 2.50 -11.89 3.56
C ARG A 24 3.38 -13.12 3.30
N HIS A 25 4.44 -13.25 4.07
CA HIS A 25 5.39 -14.36 3.95
C HIS A 25 5.17 -15.47 4.99
N ASP A 26 4.18 -15.29 5.88
CA ASP A 26 3.95 -16.09 7.08
C ASP A 26 2.72 -17.03 6.98
N GLY A 27 2.04 -17.08 5.83
CA GLY A 27 0.83 -17.89 5.64
C GLY A 27 1.09 -19.28 5.03
N PRO A 28 0.29 -20.31 5.36
CA PRO A 28 0.31 -21.58 4.63
C PRO A 28 0.02 -21.33 3.14
N PRO A 29 0.66 -22.07 2.21
CA PRO A 29 0.35 -21.95 0.79
C PRO A 29 -1.15 -22.22 0.59
N PRO A 30 -1.82 -21.43 -0.27
CA PRO A 30 -3.26 -21.53 -0.40
C PRO A 30 -3.64 -22.94 -0.85
N GLY A 31 -4.52 -23.60 -0.10
CA GLY A 31 -5.01 -24.95 -0.42
C GLY A 31 -5.91 -25.01 -1.65
N GLY A 32 -6.28 -23.86 -2.22
CA GLY A 32 -7.09 -23.72 -3.43
C GLY A 32 -6.30 -23.16 -4.62
N ARG A 33 -6.67 -23.57 -5.83
CA ARG A 33 -6.04 -23.08 -7.06
C ARG A 33 -6.54 -21.67 -7.35
N LEU A 34 -5.70 -20.65 -7.13
CA LEU A 34 -6.03 -19.27 -7.46
C LEU A 34 -6.36 -19.13 -8.97
N PRO A 35 -7.34 -18.27 -9.34
CA PRO A 35 -7.56 -17.92 -10.74
C PRO A 35 -6.31 -17.25 -11.32
N PRO A 36 -6.11 -17.31 -12.65
CA PRO A 36 -4.90 -16.78 -13.28
C PRO A 36 -4.68 -15.30 -12.98
N GLU A 37 -5.74 -14.49 -12.99
CA GLU A 37 -5.69 -13.06 -12.71
C GLU A 37 -5.23 -12.77 -11.27
N ALA A 38 -5.67 -13.57 -10.29
CA ALA A 38 -5.22 -13.44 -8.91
C ALA A 38 -3.75 -13.84 -8.74
N ARG A 39 -3.28 -14.86 -9.49
CA ARG A 39 -1.87 -15.25 -9.49
C ARG A 39 -0.98 -14.16 -10.08
N ASP A 40 -1.39 -13.56 -11.18
CA ASP A 40 -0.65 -12.50 -11.83
C ASP A 40 -0.60 -11.24 -10.95
N LEU A 41 -1.72 -10.89 -10.31
CA LEU A 41 -1.76 -9.79 -9.35
C LEU A 41 -0.88 -10.05 -8.12
N LEU A 42 -0.87 -11.27 -7.59
CA LEU A 42 0.00 -11.66 -6.50
C LEU A 42 1.48 -11.58 -6.90
N ALA A 43 1.82 -12.00 -8.12
CA ALA A 43 3.17 -11.87 -8.66
C ALA A 43 3.61 -10.40 -8.82
N LEU A 44 2.68 -9.50 -9.14
CA LEU A 44 2.95 -8.05 -9.13
C LEU A 44 3.21 -7.55 -7.70
N CYS A 45 2.41 -7.97 -6.72
CA CYS A 45 2.59 -7.62 -5.31
C CYS A 45 3.91 -8.14 -4.74
N ALA A 46 4.39 -9.30 -5.19
CA ALA A 46 5.63 -9.92 -4.74
C ALA A 46 6.89 -9.10 -5.09
N ARG A 47 6.78 -8.12 -5.98
CA ARG A 47 7.90 -7.22 -6.32
C ARG A 47 8.16 -6.14 -5.25
N GLY A 48 7.25 -5.98 -4.28
CA GLY A 48 7.41 -5.06 -3.15
C GLY A 48 6.11 -4.35 -2.77
N PRO A 49 6.11 -3.61 -1.64
CA PRO A 49 4.95 -2.85 -1.19
C PRO A 49 4.62 -1.71 -2.14
N ARG A 50 3.39 -1.66 -2.68
CA ARG A 50 2.99 -0.64 -3.67
C ARG A 50 1.53 -0.22 -3.49
N PRO A 51 1.14 0.99 -3.92
CA PRO A 51 -0.24 1.42 -3.86
C PRO A 51 -1.14 0.63 -4.81
N VAL A 52 -2.43 0.57 -4.47
CA VAL A 52 -3.46 -0.10 -5.27
C VAL A 52 -3.57 0.51 -6.68
N ALA A 53 -3.37 1.82 -6.80
CA ALA A 53 -3.33 2.52 -8.08
C ALA A 53 -2.25 1.98 -9.03
N ASP A 54 -1.06 1.69 -8.51
CA ASP A 54 0.04 1.12 -9.31
C ASP A 54 -0.28 -0.31 -9.72
N LEU A 55 -0.85 -1.10 -8.81
CA LEU A 55 -1.29 -2.47 -9.13
C LEU A 55 -2.36 -2.49 -10.23
N ALA A 56 -3.31 -1.56 -10.20
CA ALA A 56 -4.31 -1.45 -11.25
C ALA A 56 -3.71 -1.03 -12.60
N SER A 57 -2.74 -0.10 -12.57
CA SER A 57 -2.06 0.37 -13.77
C SER A 57 -1.20 -0.73 -14.39
N ASP A 58 -0.45 -1.48 -13.58
CA ASP A 58 0.45 -2.55 -14.02
C ASP A 58 -0.30 -3.81 -14.48
N SER A 59 -1.43 -4.13 -13.85
CA SER A 59 -2.23 -5.30 -14.21
C SER A 59 -3.07 -5.09 -15.46
N GLY A 60 -3.33 -3.84 -15.85
CA GLY A 60 -4.25 -3.51 -16.95
C GLY A 60 -5.71 -3.88 -16.66
N LEU A 61 -6.03 -4.26 -15.41
CA LEU A 61 -7.37 -4.65 -14.99
C LEU A 61 -8.18 -3.43 -14.51
N PRO A 62 -9.51 -3.42 -14.69
CA PRO A 62 -10.35 -2.40 -14.09
C PRO A 62 -10.18 -2.35 -12.57
N LEU A 63 -10.13 -1.16 -11.97
CA LEU A 63 -9.93 -0.98 -10.53
C LEU A 63 -10.91 -1.80 -9.67
N GLY A 64 -12.16 -1.96 -10.12
CA GLY A 64 -13.15 -2.79 -9.45
C GLY A 64 -12.72 -4.26 -9.35
N VAL A 65 -12.15 -4.81 -10.44
CA VAL A 65 -11.64 -6.19 -10.49
C VAL A 65 -10.44 -6.33 -9.56
N VAL A 66 -9.49 -5.38 -9.61
CA VAL A 66 -8.32 -5.38 -8.73
C VAL A 66 -8.72 -5.39 -7.26
N ARG A 67 -9.72 -4.58 -6.87
CA ARG A 67 -10.23 -4.54 -5.50
C ARG A 67 -10.85 -5.86 -5.06
N VAL A 68 -11.62 -6.51 -5.93
CA VAL A 68 -12.20 -7.84 -5.65
C VAL A 68 -11.09 -8.86 -5.45
N LEU A 69 -10.13 -8.92 -6.37
CA LEU A 69 -8.99 -9.84 -6.26
C LEU A 69 -8.13 -9.58 -5.02
N LEU A 70 -7.90 -8.31 -4.66
CA LEU A 70 -7.21 -7.96 -3.41
C LEU A 70 -8.01 -8.40 -2.18
N GLY A 71 -9.33 -8.32 -2.21
CA GLY A 71 -10.21 -8.87 -1.17
C GLY A 71 -10.02 -10.37 -1.03
N ASP A 72 -10.03 -11.12 -2.13
CA ASP A 72 -9.82 -12.57 -2.14
C ASP A 72 -8.42 -12.95 -1.63
N LEU A 73 -7.38 -12.24 -2.07
CA LEU A 73 -6.00 -12.45 -1.64
C LEU A 73 -5.80 -12.12 -0.15
N THR A 74 -6.51 -11.10 0.36
CA THR A 74 -6.49 -10.72 1.77
C THR A 74 -7.20 -11.76 2.62
N ALA A 75 -8.38 -12.23 2.19
CA ALA A 75 -9.12 -13.31 2.84
C ALA A 75 -8.33 -14.63 2.85
N ALA A 76 -7.53 -14.89 1.81
CA ALA A 76 -6.60 -16.01 1.74
C ALA A 76 -5.31 -15.81 2.57
N GLY A 77 -5.12 -14.65 3.19
CA GLY A 77 -3.93 -14.35 4.00
C GLY A 77 -2.63 -14.18 3.20
N LEU A 78 -2.72 -13.93 1.90
CA LEU A 78 -1.57 -13.84 0.99
C LEU A 78 -1.02 -12.41 0.88
N VAL A 79 -1.88 -11.42 1.08
CA VAL A 79 -1.52 -10.00 1.09
C VAL A 79 -2.13 -9.31 2.30
N ALA A 80 -1.55 -8.17 2.67
CA ALA A 80 -2.14 -7.22 3.59
C ALA A 80 -2.30 -5.89 2.86
N VAL A 81 -3.37 -5.18 3.17
CA VAL A 81 -3.66 -3.85 2.64
C VAL A 81 -3.62 -2.88 3.81
N ASP A 82 -2.58 -2.06 3.85
CA ASP A 82 -2.39 -1.06 4.87
C ASP A 82 -3.04 0.25 4.42
N ALA A 83 -3.77 0.92 5.31
CA ALA A 83 -4.34 2.22 5.03
C ALA A 83 -3.22 3.21 4.62
N PRO A 84 -3.49 4.14 3.68
CA PRO A 84 -2.50 5.14 3.32
C PRO A 84 -2.15 5.96 4.58
N ASP A 85 -0.87 6.23 4.77
CA ASP A 85 -0.37 7.07 5.86
C ASP A 85 -0.83 8.53 5.64
N THR A 86 -2.08 8.76 6.00
CA THR A 86 -2.81 10.03 5.91
C THR A 86 -3.11 10.58 7.29
N ALA A 87 -2.71 9.86 8.35
CA ALA A 87 -2.74 10.39 9.69
C ALA A 87 -1.76 11.57 9.75
N PRO A 88 -2.15 12.72 10.35
CA PRO A 88 -1.18 13.75 10.67
C PRO A 88 -0.11 13.10 11.52
N HIS A 89 1.13 13.02 10.99
CA HIS A 89 2.29 12.41 11.62
C HIS A 89 2.42 12.88 13.09
N THR A 90 1.81 12.14 14.02
CA THR A 90 1.92 12.38 15.47
C THR A 90 2.76 11.29 16.14
N GLY A 91 3.37 10.38 15.37
CA GLY A 91 4.09 9.23 15.93
C GLY A 91 5.18 8.58 15.07
N ALA A 92 5.35 8.95 13.78
CA ALA A 92 6.58 8.60 13.09
C ALA A 92 7.69 9.49 13.68
N ALA A 93 8.66 8.88 14.36
CA ALA A 93 9.79 9.58 14.95
C ALA A 93 10.38 10.53 13.91
N ARG A 94 10.09 11.83 14.08
CA ARG A 94 10.72 12.90 13.32
C ARG A 94 12.22 12.64 13.47
N PRO A 95 13.00 12.49 12.38
CA PRO A 95 14.44 12.39 12.53
C PRO A 95 14.89 13.57 13.39
N ASP A 96 15.56 13.25 14.50
CA ASP A 96 15.89 14.24 15.51
C ASP A 96 16.49 15.46 14.83
N ALA A 97 15.97 16.64 15.15
CA ALA A 97 16.41 17.88 14.52
C ALA A 97 17.94 18.05 14.61
N HIS A 98 18.57 17.40 15.61
CA HIS A 98 20.02 17.28 15.76
C HIS A 98 20.68 16.53 14.60
N LEU A 99 20.19 15.35 14.21
CA LEU A 99 20.73 14.58 13.08
C LEU A 99 20.62 15.37 11.77
N LEU A 100 19.47 16.02 11.54
CA LEU A 100 19.29 16.88 10.36
C LEU A 100 20.24 18.09 10.39
N ARG A 101 20.52 18.65 11.57
CA ARG A 101 21.49 19.75 11.74
C ARG A 101 22.90 19.28 11.45
N GLU A 102 23.29 18.09 11.91
CA GLU A 102 24.62 17.52 11.65
C GLU A 102 24.85 17.22 10.17
N VAL A 103 23.85 16.67 9.47
CA VAL A 103 23.93 16.46 8.01
C VAL A 103 24.06 17.79 7.27
N ILE A 104 23.27 18.81 7.62
CA ILE A 104 23.37 20.13 6.97
C ILE A 104 24.73 20.78 7.22
N ASN A 105 25.26 20.67 8.45
CA ASN A 105 26.56 21.22 8.78
C ASN A 105 27.68 20.46 8.05
N GLY A 106 27.60 19.14 7.95
CA GLY A 106 28.54 18.31 7.21
C GLY A 106 28.56 18.62 5.71
N LEU A 107 27.40 18.80 5.07
CA LEU A 107 27.29 19.16 3.65
C LEU A 107 27.78 20.58 3.33
N ARG A 108 27.79 21.50 4.31
CA ARG A 108 28.30 22.87 4.15
C ARG A 108 29.80 23.02 4.45
N ALA A 109 30.43 21.99 4.99
CA ALA A 109 31.85 21.96 5.31
C ALA A 109 32.71 21.33 4.21
N LEU A 110 32.11 20.92 3.09
CA LEU A 110 32.77 20.63 1.81
C LEU A 110 32.69 21.85 0.89
#